data_AF-A0A4Y6UI14-F1
#
_entry.id   AF-A0A4Y6UI14-F1
#
_cell.length_a   1.000
_cell.length_b   1.000
_cell.length_c   1.000
_cell.angle_alpha   90.00
_cell.angle_beta   90.00
_cell.angle_gamma   90.00
#
_symmetry.space_group_name_H-M   'P 1'
#
loop_
_entity.id
_entity.type
_entity.pdbx_description
1 polymer ?
#
loop_
_entity_poly.entity_id
_entity_poly.type
_entity_poly.pdbx_seq_one_letter_code
_entity_poly.pdbx_strand_id
1 'polypeptide(L)'
;MLLKRDGVVAEWNMQNNEKILTDLNSANKSNDRIAYYHILSSNGDPYGALALGVVKQSTITGRVAKNFAQFIAAYAYTTLNAKRWEAISLGLMRADYEARAQLAPDDSLLGLSWHTIESYHTRLFEENNVPGRAWTAFIPLKLAGLTNAAQLWKDMLFHGPITIGLETTHDVLSPLAKQHGLQNISRNLSDLDSLRQSRKAVQIMTGLDHLSNEQSDALLWTAGILHALVPTIWETIFYTIRHFISRFSETLAIIFGHVLSRTLPYHNLRKHLMHAHMKQEGK
;
A
#
# COMPACT_ATOMS: atom_id res chain seq x y z
N MET A 1 7.69 -45.38 -6.14
CA MET A 1 6.69 -44.76 -5.23
C MET A 1 6.64 -43.22 -5.34
N LEU A 2 7.44 -42.57 -6.19
CA LEU A 2 7.42 -41.11 -6.41
C LEU A 2 6.33 -40.63 -7.39
N LEU A 3 6.05 -41.38 -8.46
CA LEU A 3 5.07 -41.02 -9.51
C LEU A 3 3.61 -40.85 -9.02
N LYS A 4 3.22 -41.45 -7.89
CA LYS A 4 1.85 -41.28 -7.34
C LYS A 4 1.66 -39.95 -6.61
N ARG A 5 2.74 -39.30 -6.17
CA ARG A 5 2.67 -38.03 -5.42
C ARG A 5 2.45 -36.85 -6.37
N ASP A 6 3.07 -36.92 -7.56
CA ASP A 6 2.99 -35.86 -8.57
C ASP A 6 1.59 -35.76 -9.19
N GLY A 7 0.93 -36.91 -9.45
CA GLY A 7 -0.45 -36.93 -9.96
C GLY A 7 -1.49 -36.36 -9.00
N VAL A 8 -1.32 -36.56 -7.69
CA VAL A 8 -2.23 -36.03 -6.66
C VAL A 8 -2.09 -34.51 -6.52
N VAL A 9 -0.87 -33.98 -6.64
CA VAL A 9 -0.63 -32.52 -6.60
C VAL A 9 -1.20 -31.85 -7.84
N ALA A 10 -1.01 -32.46 -9.03
CA ALA A 10 -1.56 -31.92 -10.28
C ALA A 10 -3.10 -31.89 -10.27
N GLU A 11 -3.76 -32.96 -9.84
CA GLU A 11 -5.22 -33.02 -9.76
C GLU A 11 -5.79 -32.02 -8.73
N TRP A 12 -5.11 -31.86 -7.58
CA TRP A 12 -5.48 -30.86 -6.56
C TRP A 12 -5.30 -29.43 -7.09
N ASN A 13 -4.22 -29.15 -7.82
CA ASN A 13 -4.01 -27.84 -8.46
C ASN A 13 -5.11 -27.54 -9.48
N MET A 14 -5.45 -28.50 -10.35
CA MET A 14 -6.46 -28.30 -11.39
C MET A 14 -7.83 -27.91 -10.82
N GLN A 15 -8.32 -28.67 -9.82
CA GLN A 15 -9.64 -28.41 -9.22
C GLN A 15 -9.68 -27.06 -8.48
N ASN A 16 -8.62 -26.71 -7.76
CA ASN A 16 -8.53 -25.43 -7.07
C ASN A 16 -8.38 -24.25 -8.04
N ASN A 17 -7.58 -24.42 -9.10
CA ASN A 17 -7.36 -23.41 -10.11
C ASN A 17 -8.66 -23.06 -10.83
N GLU A 18 -9.48 -24.05 -11.20
CA GLU A 18 -10.78 -23.83 -11.85
C GLU A 18 -11.71 -22.97 -10.98
N LYS A 19 -11.81 -23.32 -9.69
CA LYS A 19 -12.64 -22.56 -8.75
C LYS A 19 -12.13 -21.13 -8.59
N ILE A 20 -10.83 -20.96 -8.34
CA ILE A 20 -10.25 -19.62 -8.11
C ILE A 20 -10.41 -18.76 -9.37
N LEU A 21 -10.10 -19.30 -10.56
CA LEU A 21 -10.28 -18.58 -11.83
C LEU A 21 -11.73 -18.18 -12.09
N THR A 22 -12.70 -19.02 -11.70
CA THR A 22 -14.13 -18.69 -11.82
C THR A 22 -14.50 -17.50 -10.95
N ASP A 23 -14.08 -17.51 -9.68
CA ASP A 23 -14.32 -16.42 -8.73
C ASP A 23 -13.62 -15.12 -9.19
N LEU A 24 -12.36 -15.21 -9.64
CA LEU A 24 -11.60 -14.09 -10.20
C LEU A 24 -12.25 -13.51 -11.45
N ASN A 25 -12.76 -14.36 -12.36
CA ASN A 25 -13.44 -13.91 -13.57
C ASN A 25 -14.73 -13.14 -13.25
N SER A 26 -15.48 -13.58 -12.24
CA SER A 26 -16.68 -12.89 -11.77
C SER A 26 -16.36 -11.47 -11.30
N ALA A 27 -15.36 -11.33 -10.43
CA ALA A 27 -14.89 -10.02 -9.95
C ALA A 27 -14.29 -9.15 -11.07
N ASN A 28 -13.56 -9.77 -12.00
CA ASN A 28 -12.99 -9.07 -13.16
C ASN A 28 -14.09 -8.49 -14.06
N LYS A 29 -15.13 -9.27 -14.37
CA LYS A 29 -16.27 -8.83 -15.20
C LYS A 29 -17.08 -7.71 -14.54
N SER A 30 -17.20 -7.71 -13.21
CA SER A 30 -17.88 -6.65 -12.46
C SER A 30 -16.98 -5.43 -12.18
N ASN A 31 -15.71 -5.44 -12.60
CA ASN A 31 -14.70 -4.43 -12.26
C ASN A 31 -14.48 -4.24 -10.75
N ASP A 32 -14.74 -5.27 -9.95
CA ASP A 32 -14.57 -5.23 -8.50
C ASP A 32 -13.14 -5.63 -8.09
N ARG A 33 -12.24 -4.64 -8.10
CA ARG A 33 -10.85 -4.80 -7.69
C ARG A 33 -10.69 -5.29 -6.25
N ILE A 34 -11.59 -4.88 -5.35
CA ILE A 34 -11.50 -5.25 -3.94
C ILE A 34 -11.83 -6.73 -3.79
N ALA A 35 -12.94 -7.19 -4.39
CA ALA A 35 -13.29 -8.60 -4.40
C ALA A 35 -12.20 -9.44 -5.07
N TYR A 36 -11.68 -8.99 -6.22
CA TYR A 36 -10.63 -9.69 -6.96
C TYR A 36 -9.38 -9.95 -6.11
N TYR A 37 -8.78 -8.89 -5.54
CA TYR A 37 -7.56 -9.05 -4.74
C TYR A 37 -7.84 -9.70 -3.37
N HIS A 38 -9.08 -9.59 -2.85
CA HIS A 38 -9.50 -10.36 -1.68
C HIS A 38 -9.51 -11.86 -1.96
N ILE A 39 -10.06 -12.31 -3.10
CA ILE A 39 -10.06 -13.73 -3.51
C ILE A 39 -8.62 -14.25 -3.58
N LEU A 40 -7.71 -13.50 -4.22
CA LEU A 40 -6.29 -13.87 -4.26
C LEU A 40 -5.69 -13.99 -2.85
N SER A 41 -5.88 -12.95 -2.03
CA SER A 41 -5.35 -12.90 -0.67
C SER A 41 -5.90 -14.03 0.21
N SER A 42 -7.19 -14.36 0.11
CA SER A 42 -7.83 -15.41 0.92
C SER A 42 -7.37 -16.81 0.55
N ASN A 43 -6.89 -16.99 -0.69
CA ASN A 43 -6.29 -18.24 -1.15
C ASN A 43 -4.76 -18.26 -0.89
N GLY A 44 -4.21 -17.27 -0.21
CA GLY A 44 -2.79 -17.24 0.18
C GLY A 44 -1.85 -16.64 -0.87
N ASP A 45 -2.37 -15.95 -1.89
CA ASP A 45 -1.52 -15.21 -2.83
C ASP A 45 -0.93 -13.96 -2.15
N PRO A 46 0.40 -13.88 -1.97
CA PRO A 46 1.01 -12.76 -1.26
C PRO A 46 0.98 -11.46 -2.07
N TYR A 47 0.99 -11.53 -3.40
CA TYR A 47 0.83 -10.35 -4.25
C TYR A 47 -0.60 -9.81 -4.14
N GLY A 48 -1.61 -10.69 -4.11
CA GLY A 48 -3.01 -10.34 -3.85
C GLY A 48 -3.19 -9.56 -2.56
N ALA A 49 -2.52 -9.98 -1.47
CA ALA A 49 -2.56 -9.26 -0.19
C ALA A 49 -1.98 -7.84 -0.28
N LEU A 50 -0.83 -7.67 -0.96
CA LEU A 50 -0.23 -6.34 -1.18
C LEU A 50 -1.14 -5.45 -2.04
N ALA A 51 -1.61 -5.97 -3.18
CA ALA A 51 -2.46 -5.26 -4.12
C ALA A 51 -3.80 -4.85 -3.49
N LEU A 52 -4.39 -5.70 -2.64
CA LEU A 52 -5.58 -5.36 -1.87
C LEU A 52 -5.36 -4.15 -0.97
N GLY A 53 -4.20 -4.08 -0.30
CA GLY A 53 -3.81 -2.93 0.53
C GLY A 53 -3.67 -1.64 -0.28
N VAL A 54 -3.17 -1.73 -1.52
CA VAL A 54 -3.09 -0.61 -2.47
C VAL A 54 -4.47 -0.17 -2.91
N VAL A 55 -5.34 -1.07 -3.37
CA VAL A 55 -6.68 -0.71 -3.87
C VAL A 55 -7.52 -0.09 -2.76
N LYS A 56 -7.49 -0.65 -1.55
CA LYS A 56 -8.24 -0.12 -0.40
C LYS A 56 -7.59 1.11 0.24
N GLN A 57 -6.32 1.40 -0.09
CA GLN A 57 -5.49 2.40 0.59
C GLN A 57 -5.46 2.20 2.13
N SER A 58 -5.68 0.96 2.59
CA SER A 58 -5.88 0.65 4.01
C SER A 58 -4.56 0.44 4.75
N THR A 59 -3.48 0.09 4.03
CA THR A 59 -2.15 -0.14 4.61
C THR A 59 -1.21 1.03 4.33
N ILE A 60 -0.21 1.24 5.19
CA ILE A 60 0.85 2.23 4.97
C ILE A 60 1.54 1.96 3.63
N THR A 61 1.90 0.69 3.38
CA THR A 61 2.51 0.26 2.11
C THR A 61 1.65 0.60 0.90
N GLY A 62 0.33 0.40 0.99
CA GLY A 62 -0.60 0.71 -0.09
C GLY A 62 -0.70 2.21 -0.40
N ARG A 63 -0.71 3.05 0.64
CA ARG A 63 -0.68 4.51 0.50
C ARG A 63 0.65 5.02 -0.06
N VAL A 64 1.76 4.50 0.45
CA VAL A 64 3.10 4.82 -0.06
C VAL A 64 3.23 4.43 -1.52
N ALA A 65 2.76 3.26 -1.95
CA ALA A 65 2.84 2.85 -3.35
C ALA A 65 2.11 3.80 -4.31
N LYS A 66 0.92 4.29 -3.93
CA LYS A 66 0.18 5.30 -4.71
C LYS A 66 0.92 6.63 -4.76
N ASN A 67 1.37 7.13 -3.61
CA ASN A 67 2.08 8.41 -3.52
C ASN A 67 3.44 8.35 -4.24
N PHE A 68 4.09 7.19 -4.23
CA PHE A 68 5.31 6.93 -4.99
C PHE A 68 5.05 7.00 -6.50
N ALA A 69 4.00 6.35 -6.99
CA ALA A 69 3.63 6.43 -8.39
C ALA A 69 3.30 7.88 -8.82
N GLN A 70 2.67 8.67 -7.95
CA GLN A 70 2.41 10.09 -8.17
C GLN A 70 3.71 10.91 -8.22
N PHE A 71 4.67 10.62 -7.33
CA PHE A 71 5.99 11.24 -7.36
C PHE A 71 6.73 10.96 -8.66
N ILE A 72 6.79 9.69 -9.09
CA ILE A 72 7.45 9.30 -10.34
C ILE A 72 6.77 9.95 -11.56
N ALA A 73 5.44 10.02 -11.56
CA ALA A 73 4.69 10.74 -12.58
C ALA A 73 5.11 12.22 -12.62
N ALA A 74 5.10 12.92 -11.48
CA ALA A 74 5.48 14.33 -11.41
C ALA A 74 6.94 14.56 -11.84
N TYR A 75 7.86 13.67 -11.45
CA TYR A 75 9.26 13.70 -11.87
C TYR A 75 9.43 13.58 -13.40
N ALA A 76 8.53 12.86 -14.06
CA ALA A 76 8.46 12.74 -15.51
C ALA A 76 7.50 13.76 -16.16
N TYR A 77 7.18 14.86 -15.47
CA TYR A 77 6.32 15.95 -15.95
C TYR A 77 4.92 15.49 -16.39
N THR A 78 4.39 14.42 -15.77
CA THR A 78 3.06 13.90 -16.02
C THR A 78 2.25 13.87 -14.72
N THR A 79 0.92 13.98 -14.82
CA THR A 79 0.04 14.03 -13.63
C THR A 79 -0.73 12.73 -13.45
N LEU A 80 -0.54 12.07 -12.32
CA LEU A 80 -1.33 10.90 -11.92
C LEU A 80 -2.53 11.30 -11.05
N ASN A 81 -3.59 11.76 -11.70
CA ASN A 81 -4.85 12.11 -11.04
C ASN A 81 -5.69 10.87 -10.70
N ALA A 82 -6.79 11.06 -9.95
CA ALA A 82 -7.65 9.96 -9.49
C ALA A 82 -8.24 9.13 -10.64
N LYS A 83 -8.68 9.76 -11.73
CA LYS A 83 -9.23 9.06 -12.91
C LYS A 83 -8.19 8.16 -13.56
N ARG A 84 -6.96 8.66 -13.74
CA ARG A 84 -5.86 7.89 -14.33
C ARG A 84 -5.41 6.76 -13.39
N TRP A 85 -5.33 7.02 -12.10
CA TRP A 85 -5.03 5.99 -11.10
C TRP A 85 -6.07 4.86 -11.10
N GLU A 86 -7.36 5.20 -11.17
CA GLU A 86 -8.45 4.24 -11.30
C GLU A 86 -8.31 3.39 -12.56
N ALA A 87 -8.04 4.03 -13.71
CA ALA A 87 -7.85 3.36 -14.99
C ALA A 87 -6.67 2.38 -14.98
N ILE A 88 -5.50 2.82 -14.47
CA ILE A 88 -4.32 1.95 -14.31
C ILE A 88 -4.69 0.78 -13.39
N SER A 89 -5.29 1.04 -12.24
CA SER A 89 -5.57 0.00 -11.26
C SER A 89 -6.61 -1.02 -11.73
N LEU A 90 -7.61 -0.61 -12.52
CA LEU A 90 -8.53 -1.53 -13.19
C LEU A 90 -7.83 -2.34 -14.28
N GLY A 91 -6.96 -1.70 -15.06
CA GLY A 91 -6.11 -2.38 -16.04
C GLY A 91 -5.24 -3.46 -15.39
N LEU A 92 -4.62 -3.14 -14.24
CA LEU A 92 -3.73 -4.09 -13.53
C LEU A 92 -4.48 -5.34 -13.09
N MET A 93 -5.69 -5.18 -12.58
CA MET A 93 -6.56 -6.31 -12.21
C MET A 93 -6.88 -7.19 -13.42
N ARG A 94 -7.26 -6.58 -14.55
CA ARG A 94 -7.59 -7.31 -15.79
C ARG A 94 -6.37 -8.05 -16.35
N ALA A 95 -5.22 -7.38 -16.40
CA ALA A 95 -3.99 -7.98 -16.91
C ALA A 95 -3.45 -9.09 -15.98
N ASP A 96 -3.62 -8.96 -14.67
CA ASP A 96 -3.31 -10.03 -13.72
C ASP A 96 -4.23 -11.25 -13.94
N TYR A 97 -5.53 -11.03 -14.17
CA TYR A 97 -6.46 -12.11 -14.52
C TYR A 97 -6.06 -12.80 -15.82
N GLU A 98 -5.77 -12.03 -16.87
CA GLU A 98 -5.31 -12.55 -18.16
C GLU A 98 -4.05 -13.41 -18.01
N ALA A 99 -3.07 -12.95 -17.23
CA ALA A 99 -1.85 -13.71 -16.97
C ALA A 99 -2.13 -15.04 -16.24
N ARG A 100 -3.03 -15.03 -15.25
CA ARG A 100 -3.41 -16.25 -14.51
C ARG A 100 -4.22 -17.23 -15.37
N ALA A 101 -5.10 -16.71 -16.21
CA ALA A 101 -5.95 -17.53 -17.09
C ALA A 101 -5.17 -18.22 -18.23
N GLN A 102 -3.93 -17.78 -18.50
CA GLN A 102 -3.03 -18.36 -19.50
C GLN A 102 -2.10 -19.44 -18.93
N LEU A 103 -2.07 -19.64 -17.61
CA LEU A 103 -1.25 -20.69 -16.99
C LEU A 103 -1.76 -22.08 -17.38
N ALA A 104 -0.85 -23.06 -17.40
CA ALA A 104 -1.27 -24.45 -17.58
C ALA A 104 -2.16 -24.88 -16.38
N PRO A 105 -3.13 -25.80 -16.58
CA PRO A 105 -4.06 -26.18 -15.50
C PRO A 105 -3.38 -26.70 -14.22
N ASP A 106 -2.19 -27.29 -14.34
CA ASP A 106 -1.38 -27.86 -13.27
C ASP A 106 -0.36 -26.88 -12.65
N ASP A 107 -0.12 -25.73 -13.30
CA ASP A 107 0.73 -24.66 -12.76
C ASP A 107 0.08 -24.01 -11.53
N SER A 108 0.92 -23.49 -10.63
CA SER A 108 0.42 -22.71 -9.50
C SER A 108 -0.21 -21.42 -10.00
N LEU A 109 -1.52 -21.29 -9.80
CA LEU A 109 -2.22 -20.04 -10.07
C LEU A 109 -1.77 -18.91 -9.14
N LEU A 110 -1.29 -19.26 -7.95
CA LEU A 110 -0.85 -18.33 -6.91
C LEU A 110 0.64 -18.02 -7.07
N GLY A 111 1.02 -16.76 -6.85
CA GLY A 111 2.43 -16.36 -6.88
C GLY A 111 3.01 -16.24 -8.28
N LEU A 112 2.36 -15.45 -9.15
CA LEU A 112 2.91 -15.08 -10.46
C LEU A 112 4.35 -14.58 -10.34
N SER A 113 5.16 -14.88 -11.37
CA SER A 113 6.55 -14.43 -11.42
C SER A 113 6.64 -12.91 -11.41
N TRP A 114 7.72 -12.38 -10.82
CA TRP A 114 7.97 -10.94 -10.80
C TRP A 114 8.04 -10.34 -12.21
N HIS A 115 8.55 -11.10 -13.19
CA HIS A 115 8.66 -10.63 -14.57
C HIS A 115 7.30 -10.50 -15.26
N THR A 116 6.39 -11.46 -15.02
CA THR A 116 5.00 -11.37 -15.48
C THR A 116 4.33 -10.12 -14.90
N ILE A 117 4.50 -9.90 -13.60
CA ILE A 117 3.93 -8.75 -12.88
C ILE A 117 4.53 -7.43 -13.38
N GLU A 118 5.85 -7.36 -13.53
CA GLU A 118 6.57 -6.22 -14.08
C GLU A 118 6.05 -5.84 -15.46
N SER A 119 5.88 -6.84 -16.33
CA SER A 119 5.49 -6.64 -17.73
C SER A 119 4.16 -5.91 -17.83
N TYR A 120 3.12 -6.41 -17.13
CA TYR A 120 1.83 -5.74 -17.18
C TYR A 120 1.80 -4.41 -16.43
N HIS A 121 2.59 -4.24 -15.34
CA HIS A 121 2.70 -2.94 -14.68
C HIS A 121 3.31 -1.90 -15.61
N THR A 122 4.47 -2.22 -16.18
CA THR A 122 5.22 -1.34 -17.08
C THR A 122 4.31 -0.89 -18.23
N ARG A 123 3.70 -1.86 -18.93
CA ARG A 123 2.74 -1.59 -20.01
C ARG A 123 1.62 -0.66 -19.59
N LEU A 124 0.91 -0.96 -18.48
CA LEU A 124 -0.27 -0.20 -18.09
C LEU A 124 0.06 1.20 -17.56
N PHE A 125 1.20 1.38 -16.91
CA PHE A 125 1.69 2.72 -16.58
C PHE A 125 1.99 3.51 -17.86
N GLU A 126 2.71 2.92 -18.82
CA GLU A 126 3.13 3.57 -20.06
C GLU A 126 1.94 3.93 -20.97
N GLU A 127 0.97 3.04 -21.13
CA GLU A 127 -0.31 3.31 -21.82
C GLU A 127 -1.07 4.50 -21.22
N ASN A 128 -0.80 4.83 -19.95
CA ASN A 128 -1.37 5.96 -19.24
C ASN A 128 -0.41 7.16 -19.14
N ASN A 129 0.67 7.19 -19.93
CA ASN A 129 1.70 8.23 -19.92
C ASN A 129 2.32 8.43 -18.53
N VAL A 130 2.56 7.33 -17.81
CA VAL A 130 3.32 7.30 -16.56
C VAL A 130 4.49 6.33 -16.77
N PRO A 131 5.72 6.65 -16.33
CA PRO A 131 6.85 5.73 -16.52
C PRO A 131 6.60 4.37 -15.84
N GLY A 132 7.00 3.26 -16.48
CA GLY A 132 6.87 1.92 -15.87
C GLY A 132 7.54 1.78 -14.51
N ARG A 133 8.63 2.53 -14.27
CA ARG A 133 9.31 2.65 -12.97
C ARG A 133 8.46 3.27 -11.85
N ALA A 134 7.23 3.71 -12.14
CA ALA A 134 6.25 4.08 -11.12
C ALA A 134 5.73 2.87 -10.33
N TRP A 135 5.91 1.65 -10.83
CA TRP A 135 5.74 0.46 -10.02
C TRP A 135 6.83 0.40 -8.93
N THR A 136 6.41 0.39 -7.67
CA THR A 136 7.32 0.53 -6.52
C THR A 136 8.44 -0.52 -6.50
N ALA A 137 8.22 -1.72 -7.03
CA ALA A 137 9.24 -2.78 -7.05
C ALA A 137 10.22 -2.67 -8.24
N PHE A 138 9.93 -1.86 -9.26
CA PHE A 138 10.69 -1.82 -10.51
C PHE A 138 12.18 -1.55 -10.28
N ILE A 139 12.52 -0.41 -9.67
CA ILE A 139 13.92 0.00 -9.51
C ILE A 139 14.71 -0.99 -8.64
N PRO A 140 14.25 -1.39 -7.43
CA PRO A 140 15.01 -2.37 -6.65
C PRO A 140 15.20 -3.71 -7.37
N LEU A 141 14.21 -4.19 -8.11
CA LEU A 141 14.36 -5.43 -8.90
C LEU A 141 15.38 -5.26 -10.03
N LYS A 142 15.44 -4.09 -10.69
CA LYS A 142 16.48 -3.81 -11.68
C LYS A 142 17.87 -3.73 -11.06
N LEU A 143 18.02 -3.07 -9.91
CA LEU A 143 19.28 -2.98 -9.18
C LEU A 143 19.78 -4.34 -8.69
N ALA A 144 18.87 -5.23 -8.28
CA ALA A 144 19.22 -6.59 -7.89
C ALA A 144 19.77 -7.44 -9.04
N GLY A 145 19.37 -7.12 -10.28
CA GLY A 145 19.70 -7.87 -11.48
C GLY A 145 18.96 -9.21 -11.57
N LEU A 146 19.02 -9.84 -12.76
CA LEU A 146 18.25 -11.07 -13.06
C LEU A 146 18.52 -12.21 -12.08
N THR A 147 19.76 -12.36 -11.62
CA THR A 147 20.17 -13.43 -10.70
C THR A 147 19.48 -13.32 -9.34
N ASN A 148 19.30 -12.10 -8.81
CA ASN A 148 18.78 -11.90 -7.45
C ASN A 148 17.32 -11.43 -7.42
N ALA A 149 16.77 -10.93 -8.53
CA ALA A 149 15.44 -10.33 -8.58
C ALA A 149 14.32 -11.30 -8.13
N ALA A 150 14.43 -12.60 -8.45
CA ALA A 150 13.42 -13.58 -8.03
C ALA A 150 13.36 -13.74 -6.50
N GLN A 151 14.53 -13.82 -5.85
CA GLN A 151 14.60 -13.91 -4.39
C GLN A 151 14.20 -12.58 -3.75
N LEU A 152 14.66 -11.45 -4.28
CA LEU A 152 14.28 -10.12 -3.79
C LEU A 152 12.76 -9.92 -3.87
N TRP A 153 12.12 -10.33 -4.96
CA TRP A 153 10.67 -10.26 -5.11
C TRP A 153 9.95 -11.08 -4.03
N LYS A 154 10.42 -12.31 -3.78
CA LYS A 154 9.89 -13.13 -2.70
C LYS A 154 10.02 -12.40 -1.35
N ASP A 155 11.17 -11.82 -1.06
CA ASP A 155 11.39 -11.09 0.19
C ASP A 155 10.50 -9.84 0.27
N MET A 156 10.30 -9.11 -0.83
CA MET A 156 9.35 -7.99 -0.90
C MET A 156 7.91 -8.41 -0.58
N LEU A 157 7.50 -9.58 -1.06
CA LEU A 157 6.17 -10.14 -0.82
C LEU A 157 5.94 -10.47 0.66
N PHE A 158 6.95 -10.97 1.38
CA PHE A 158 6.83 -11.39 2.78
C PHE A 158 7.20 -10.32 3.81
N HIS A 159 8.18 -9.46 3.48
CA HIS A 159 8.74 -8.47 4.39
C HIS A 159 8.39 -7.03 4.00
N GLY A 160 7.73 -6.85 2.86
CA GLY A 160 7.22 -5.58 2.37
C GLY A 160 8.17 -4.91 1.36
N PRO A 161 7.65 -4.40 0.22
CA PRO A 161 8.48 -3.86 -0.86
C PRO A 161 9.26 -2.59 -0.48
N ILE A 162 8.78 -1.84 0.51
CA ILE A 162 9.44 -0.60 0.95
C ILE A 162 10.70 -0.94 1.76
N THR A 163 10.58 -1.82 2.75
CA THR A 163 11.72 -2.21 3.59
C THR A 163 12.82 -2.83 2.75
N ILE A 164 12.45 -3.85 1.96
CA ILE A 164 13.39 -4.59 1.12
C ILE A 164 13.99 -3.70 0.02
N GLY A 165 13.19 -2.85 -0.63
CA GLY A 165 13.71 -1.90 -1.62
C GLY A 165 14.65 -0.85 -1.02
N LEU A 166 14.43 -0.46 0.24
CA LEU A 166 15.30 0.48 0.94
C LEU A 166 16.66 -0.15 1.25
N GLU A 167 16.69 -1.44 1.59
CA GLU A 167 17.95 -2.18 1.75
C GLU A 167 18.72 -2.26 0.43
N THR A 168 18.04 -2.61 -0.68
CA THR A 168 18.68 -2.67 -2.00
C THR A 168 19.24 -1.32 -2.44
N THR A 169 18.48 -0.23 -2.29
CA THR A 169 18.96 1.11 -2.65
C THR A 169 20.02 1.63 -1.68
N HIS A 170 19.94 1.28 -0.40
CA HIS A 170 20.96 1.62 0.58
C HIS A 170 22.33 1.06 0.19
N ASP A 171 22.40 -0.17 -0.33
CA ASP A 171 23.68 -0.80 -0.69
C ASP A 171 24.35 -0.08 -1.88
N VAL A 172 23.57 0.50 -2.79
CA VAL A 172 24.05 1.37 -3.87
C VAL A 172 24.46 2.75 -3.35
N LEU A 173 23.69 3.33 -2.44
CA LEU A 173 23.88 4.71 -1.98
C LEU A 173 24.89 4.88 -0.86
N SER A 174 25.18 3.85 -0.06
CA SER A 174 26.09 3.95 1.08
C SER A 174 27.54 4.25 0.68
N PRO A 175 28.11 3.61 -0.37
CA PRO A 175 29.44 3.99 -0.86
C PRO A 175 29.47 5.45 -1.33
N LEU A 176 28.43 5.91 -2.01
CA LEU A 176 28.30 7.28 -2.49
C LEU A 176 28.22 8.27 -1.32
N ALA A 177 27.36 8.01 -0.33
CA ALA A 177 27.25 8.83 0.87
C ALA A 177 28.60 8.95 1.60
N LYS A 178 29.30 7.82 1.78
CA LYS A 178 30.63 7.78 2.41
C LYS A 178 31.66 8.60 1.63
N GLN A 179 31.69 8.48 0.31
CA GLN A 179 32.61 9.22 -0.56
C GLN A 179 32.46 10.75 -0.38
N HIS A 180 31.25 11.22 -0.12
CA HIS A 180 30.95 12.64 0.06
C HIS A 180 30.84 13.08 1.53
N GLY A 181 31.23 12.24 2.49
CA GLY A 181 31.19 12.56 3.92
C GLY A 181 29.78 12.77 4.48
N LEU A 182 28.77 12.16 3.86
CA LEU A 182 27.37 12.25 4.26
C LEU A 182 27.01 11.11 5.22
N GLN A 183 25.98 11.34 6.04
CA GLN A 183 25.34 10.26 6.80
C GLN A 183 24.63 9.29 5.84
N ASN A 184 24.67 8.00 6.15
CA ASN A 184 23.96 6.99 5.38
C ASN A 184 22.44 7.21 5.48
N ILE A 185 21.74 6.79 4.44
CA ILE A 185 20.28 6.75 4.44
C ILE A 185 19.83 5.76 5.53
N SER A 186 19.05 6.23 6.50
CA SER A 186 18.55 5.36 7.56
C SER A 186 17.64 4.28 6.98
N ARG A 187 17.88 3.04 7.39
CA ARG A 187 16.99 1.90 7.12
C ARG A 187 15.75 1.92 8.02
N ASN A 188 15.77 2.72 9.09
CA ASN A 188 14.64 2.87 10.00
C ASN A 188 13.77 4.07 9.59
N LEU A 189 12.64 3.79 8.95
CA LEU A 189 11.68 4.79 8.49
C LEU A 189 10.68 5.26 9.57
N SER A 190 10.78 4.74 10.80
CA SER A 190 9.89 5.13 11.91
C SER A 190 10.40 6.31 12.73
N ASP A 191 11.69 6.65 12.63
CA ASP A 191 12.29 7.78 13.33
C ASP A 191 12.29 9.05 12.45
N LEU A 192 11.65 10.12 12.94
CA LEU A 192 11.50 11.37 12.20
C LEU A 192 12.85 12.08 11.96
N ASP A 193 13.79 11.98 12.90
CA ASP A 193 15.09 12.62 12.72
C ASP A 193 15.95 11.85 11.73
N SER A 194 15.93 10.52 11.79
CA SER A 194 16.46 9.65 10.72
C SER A 194 15.88 10.00 9.35
N LEU A 195 14.55 10.15 9.21
CA LEU A 195 13.91 10.51 7.95
C LEU A 195 14.36 11.88 7.43
N ARG A 196 14.48 12.88 8.32
CA ARG A 196 14.98 14.22 7.97
C ARG A 196 16.42 14.16 7.47
N GLN A 197 17.28 13.42 8.17
CA GLN A 197 18.68 13.25 7.79
C GLN A 197 18.81 12.52 6.45
N SER A 198 18.09 11.42 6.25
CA SER A 198 18.01 10.70 4.98
C SER A 198 17.59 11.62 3.84
N ARG A 199 16.55 12.45 4.03
CA ARG A 199 16.10 13.40 3.01
C ARG A 199 17.17 14.43 2.66
N LYS A 200 17.88 14.97 3.65
CA LYS A 200 18.98 15.92 3.42
C LYS A 200 20.11 15.26 2.63
N ALA A 201 20.50 14.04 3.00
CA ALA A 201 21.53 13.28 2.27
C ALA A 201 21.12 13.00 0.82
N VAL A 202 19.89 12.52 0.58
CA VAL A 202 19.36 12.31 -0.78
C VAL A 202 19.35 13.61 -1.59
N GLN A 203 18.91 14.72 -1.00
CA GLN A 203 18.88 16.02 -1.68
C GLN A 203 20.28 16.47 -2.11
N ILE A 204 21.29 16.31 -1.24
CA ILE A 204 22.68 16.63 -1.59
C ILE A 204 23.17 15.70 -2.69
N MET A 205 22.97 14.38 -2.55
CA MET A 205 23.43 13.40 -3.54
C MET A 205 22.78 13.57 -4.92
N THR A 206 21.52 14.02 -4.98
CA THR A 206 20.81 14.31 -6.24
C THR A 206 21.44 15.47 -7.01
N GLY A 207 22.15 16.37 -6.32
CA GLY A 207 22.88 17.49 -6.94
C GLY A 207 24.31 17.16 -7.34
N LEU A 208 24.76 15.92 -7.19
CA LEU A 208 26.09 15.50 -7.61
C LEU A 208 26.16 15.27 -9.11
N ASP A 209 27.27 15.69 -9.71
CA ASP A 209 27.58 15.36 -11.10
C ASP A 209 28.10 13.92 -11.23
N HIS A 210 28.00 13.35 -12.44
CA HIS A 210 28.58 12.05 -12.80
C HIS A 210 28.08 10.83 -12.02
N LEU A 211 26.82 10.85 -11.58
CA LEU A 211 26.18 9.66 -11.02
C LEU A 211 26.09 8.53 -12.06
N SER A 212 26.35 7.30 -11.64
CA SER A 212 26.02 6.13 -12.46
C SER A 212 24.50 6.00 -12.64
N ASN A 213 24.07 5.22 -13.63
CA ASN A 213 22.63 4.94 -13.81
C ASN A 213 22.04 4.26 -12.56
N GLU A 214 22.76 3.31 -11.96
CA GLU A 214 22.33 2.64 -10.72
C GLU A 214 22.20 3.62 -9.55
N GLN A 215 23.15 4.54 -9.39
CA GLN A 215 23.09 5.57 -8.35
C GLN A 215 21.92 6.53 -8.59
N SER A 216 21.69 6.94 -9.84
CA SER A 216 20.60 7.82 -10.21
C SER A 216 19.23 7.17 -9.95
N ASP A 217 19.09 5.90 -10.33
CA ASP A 217 17.85 5.14 -10.08
C ASP A 217 17.63 4.89 -8.59
N ALA A 218 18.68 4.51 -7.85
CA ALA A 218 18.59 4.34 -6.41
C ALA A 218 18.19 5.64 -5.71
N LEU A 219 18.79 6.78 -6.07
CA LEU A 219 18.42 8.11 -5.54
C LEU A 219 16.97 8.45 -5.87
N LEU A 220 16.54 8.25 -7.12
CA LEU A 220 15.16 8.52 -7.53
C LEU A 220 14.17 7.69 -6.72
N TRP A 221 14.44 6.40 -6.54
CA TRP A 221 13.58 5.52 -5.77
C TRP A 221 13.53 5.93 -4.29
N THR A 222 14.69 6.13 -3.65
CA THR A 222 14.76 6.54 -2.25
C THR A 222 14.09 7.91 -2.04
N ALA A 223 14.31 8.88 -2.92
CA ALA A 223 13.64 10.18 -2.89
C ALA A 223 12.12 10.03 -2.95
N GLY A 224 11.63 9.19 -3.88
CA GLY A 224 10.21 8.93 -4.04
C GLY A 224 9.57 8.28 -2.81
N ILE A 225 10.24 7.30 -2.19
CA ILE A 225 9.77 6.66 -0.96
C ILE A 225 9.74 7.66 0.19
N LEU A 226 10.80 8.44 0.39
CA LEU A 226 10.83 9.48 1.43
C LEU A 226 9.76 10.56 1.20
N HIS A 227 9.46 10.90 -0.05
CA HIS A 227 8.37 11.81 -0.41
C HIS A 227 7.01 11.19 -0.06
N ALA A 228 6.78 9.93 -0.45
CA ALA A 228 5.54 9.21 -0.27
C ALA A 228 5.20 8.86 1.20
N LEU A 229 6.23 8.69 2.04
CA LEU A 229 6.06 8.36 3.46
C LEU A 229 5.51 9.52 4.29
N VAL A 230 5.96 10.75 4.05
CA VAL A 230 5.58 11.90 4.88
C VAL A 230 4.07 12.15 4.94
N PRO A 231 3.32 12.29 3.82
CA PRO A 231 1.87 12.46 3.90
C PRO A 231 1.21 11.24 4.56
N THR A 232 1.72 10.04 4.28
CA THR A 232 1.18 8.78 4.82
C THR A 232 1.30 8.68 6.35
N ILE A 233 2.45 9.08 6.91
CA ILE A 233 2.69 9.08 8.36
C ILE A 233 1.79 10.13 9.03
N TRP A 234 1.72 11.34 8.49
CA TRP A 234 0.87 12.40 9.04
C TRP A 234 -0.61 12.01 9.04
N GLU A 235 -1.13 11.48 7.92
CA GLU A 235 -2.51 10.99 7.84
C GLU A 235 -2.80 9.91 8.88
N THR A 236 -1.85 8.99 9.10
CA THR A 236 -2.00 7.90 10.07
C THR A 236 -2.00 8.42 11.52
N ILE A 237 -1.14 9.39 11.83
CA ILE A 237 -1.09 10.04 13.15
C ILE A 237 -2.37 10.82 13.40
N PHE A 238 -2.81 11.67 12.46
CA PHE A 238 -4.03 12.45 12.59
C PHE A 238 -5.27 11.57 12.68
N TYR A 239 -5.35 10.49 11.91
CA TYR A 239 -6.44 9.52 12.00
C TYR A 239 -6.49 8.89 13.40
N THR A 240 -5.35 8.46 13.94
CA THR A 240 -5.26 7.86 15.28
C THR A 240 -5.67 8.87 16.37
N ILE A 241 -5.17 10.10 16.30
CA ILE A 241 -5.52 11.18 17.25
C ILE A 241 -7.02 11.49 17.16
N ARG A 242 -7.56 11.65 15.95
CA ARG A 242 -8.98 11.95 15.75
C ARG A 242 -9.88 10.84 16.29
N HIS A 243 -9.52 9.59 16.05
CA HIS A 243 -10.25 8.41 16.55
C HIS A 243 -10.15 8.27 18.08
N PHE A 244 -8.99 8.60 18.66
CA PHE A 244 -8.82 8.64 20.11
C PHE A 244 -9.70 9.74 20.74
N ILE A 245 -9.69 10.95 20.17
CA ILE A 245 -10.53 12.07 20.64
C ILE A 245 -12.02 11.73 20.51
N SER A 246 -12.46 11.13 19.39
CA SER A 246 -13.87 10.75 19.21
C SER A 246 -14.31 9.71 20.24
N ARG A 247 -13.52 8.65 20.46
CA ARG A 247 -13.82 7.65 21.49
C ARG A 247 -13.79 8.22 22.91
N PHE A 248 -12.88 9.14 23.20
CA PHE A 248 -12.83 9.83 24.49
C PHE A 248 -14.07 10.70 24.70
N SER A 249 -14.53 11.40 23.66
CA SER A 249 -15.77 12.20 23.70
C SER A 249 -17.03 11.35 23.89
N GLU A 250 -17.11 10.18 23.26
CA GLU A 250 -18.20 9.22 23.46
C GLU A 250 -18.19 8.65 24.88
N THR A 251 -17.00 8.32 25.40
CA THR A 251 -16.84 7.81 26.78
C THR A 251 -17.26 8.86 27.80
N LEU A 252 -16.85 10.12 27.61
CA LEU A 252 -17.28 11.23 28.46
C LEU A 252 -18.79 11.45 28.37
N ALA A 253 -19.38 11.38 27.17
CA ALA A 253 -20.84 11.50 27.01
C ALA A 253 -21.60 10.37 27.74
N ILE A 254 -21.09 9.14 27.74
CA ILE A 254 -21.67 8.01 28.48
C ILE A 254 -21.56 8.23 29.99
N ILE A 255 -20.40 8.67 30.49
CA ILE A 255 -20.16 8.95 31.91
C ILE A 255 -21.06 10.09 32.38
N PHE A 256 -21.10 11.22 31.65
CA PHE A 256 -21.98 12.34 31.99
C PHE A 256 -23.47 11.97 31.89
N GLY A 257 -23.86 11.16 30.91
CA GLY A 257 -25.23 10.61 30.81
C GLY A 257 -25.61 9.71 31.98
N HIS A 258 -24.70 8.86 32.46
CA HIS A 258 -24.91 8.00 33.63
C HIS A 258 -24.93 8.81 34.95
N VAL A 259 -24.11 9.85 35.06
CA VAL A 259 -24.09 10.74 36.23
C VAL A 259 -25.36 11.59 36.27
N LEU A 260 -25.80 12.18 35.16
CA LEU A 260 -27.02 12.99 35.09
C LEU A 260 -28.30 12.15 35.31
N SER A 261 -28.34 10.90 34.86
CA SER A 261 -29.47 9.99 35.10
C SER A 261 -29.54 9.42 36.52
N ARG A 262 -28.42 9.41 37.26
CA ARG A 262 -28.38 8.98 38.67
C ARG A 262 -28.52 10.12 39.68
N THR A 263 -28.25 11.36 39.28
CA THR A 263 -28.27 12.53 40.18
C THR A 263 -29.55 13.36 40.09
N LEU A 264 -30.41 13.10 39.10
CA LEU A 264 -31.73 13.72 39.01
C LEU A 264 -32.83 12.70 39.36
N PRO A 265 -33.48 12.82 40.54
CA PRO A 265 -34.67 12.03 40.79
C PRO A 265 -35.76 12.46 39.81
N TYR A 266 -36.24 11.50 39.01
CA TYR A 266 -37.33 11.63 38.02
C TYR A 266 -38.65 12.17 38.60
N HIS A 267 -38.69 12.51 39.88
CA HIS A 267 -39.87 13.00 40.61
C HIS A 267 -39.98 14.52 40.75
N ASN A 268 -38.92 15.30 40.47
CA ASN A 268 -38.99 16.76 40.68
C ASN A 268 -39.12 17.62 39.42
N LEU A 269 -38.93 17.06 38.21
CA LEU A 269 -39.06 17.83 36.96
C LEU A 269 -40.52 18.17 36.60
N ARG A 270 -41.49 17.30 36.98
CA ARG A 270 -42.92 17.53 36.71
C ARG A 270 -43.51 18.65 37.58
N LYS A 271 -43.01 18.83 38.81
CA LYS A 271 -43.46 19.91 39.72
C LYS A 271 -42.91 21.28 39.30
N HIS A 272 -41.69 21.35 38.76
CA HIS A 272 -41.12 22.64 38.32
C HIS A 272 -41.65 23.11 36.96
N LEU A 273 -41.96 22.19 36.03
CA LEU A 273 -42.54 22.58 34.74
C LEU A 273 -44.02 22.99 34.85
N MET A 274 -44.79 22.45 35.79
CA MET A 274 -46.17 22.93 36.02
C MET A 274 -46.25 24.28 36.73
N HIS A 275 -45.24 24.65 37.53
CA HIS A 275 -45.24 25.97 38.19
C HIS A 275 -44.83 27.12 37.25
N ALA A 276 -44.06 26.83 36.19
CA ALA A 276 -43.73 27.81 35.16
C ALA A 276 -44.92 28.14 34.25
N HIS A 277 -45.84 27.19 34.02
CA HIS A 277 -47.00 27.42 33.15
C HIS A 277 -48.14 28.19 33.84
N MET A 278 -48.37 27.97 35.15
CA MET A 278 -49.41 28.72 35.89
C MET A 278 -49.04 30.17 36.24
N LYS A 279 -47.78 30.59 36.01
CA LYS A 279 -47.36 31.99 36.23
C LYS A 279 -47.46 32.86 34.97
N GLN A 280 -47.79 32.26 33.83
CA GLN A 280 -47.91 32.94 32.53
C GLN A 280 -49.35 33.27 32.11
N GLU A 281 -50.37 32.77 32.82
CA GLU A 281 -51.79 33.02 32.51
C GLU A 281 -52.50 33.91 33.55
N GLY A 282 -51.76 34.60 34.41
CA GLY A 282 -52.31 35.37 35.53
C GLY A 282 -51.78 36.79 35.69
N LYS A 283 -51.30 37.43 34.61
CA LYS A 283 -51.09 38.88 34.47
C LYS A 283 -51.05 39.27 33.01
#